data_AF-A0A7G8DR57-F1
#
_entry.id   AF-A0A7G8DR57-F1
#
_cell.length_a   1.000
_cell.length_b   1.000
_cell.length_c   1.000
_cell.angle_alpha   90.00
_cell.angle_beta   90.00
_cell.angle_gamma   90.00
#
_symmetry.space_group_name_H-M   'P 1'
#
loop_
_entity.id
_entity.type
_entity.pdbx_description
1 polymer ?
#
loop_
_entity_poly.entity_id
_entity_poly.type
_entity_poly.pdbx_seq_one_letter_code
_entity_poly.pdbx_strand_id
1 'polypeptide(L)'
;MTIVDEQTSKQNTKKHTGRLILVLGSAILIVLSSLIVFSGYQTWEKQTELTQSFERCIEKAPFKNTANIYNHEQKLEAADLQQHFDQFNEILDETGLPPIWNGKELIPWKEYHQESIQFAQKCHEELGIKQPQQELRGSYAKPVWDPKSTIWQPE
;
A
#
# COMPACT_ATOMS: atom_id res chain seq x y z
N MET A 1 -35.03 -0.69 67.06
CA MET A 1 -34.39 -1.58 66.07
C MET A 1 -34.78 -1.05 64.70
N THR A 2 -34.11 0.00 64.22
CA THR A 2 -34.54 0.74 63.00
C THR A 2 -33.43 1.56 62.33
N ILE A 3 -32.24 1.69 62.92
CA ILE A 3 -31.12 2.45 62.32
C ILE A 3 -30.26 1.56 61.40
N VAL A 4 -30.31 0.24 61.58
CA VAL A 4 -29.54 -0.73 60.78
C VAL A 4 -30.12 -0.92 59.37
N ASP A 5 -31.45 -0.76 59.22
CA ASP A 5 -32.17 -1.02 57.96
C ASP A 5 -32.08 0.13 56.94
N GLU A 6 -31.95 1.38 57.40
CA GLU A 6 -31.85 2.52 56.48
C GLU A 6 -30.44 2.65 55.86
N GLN A 7 -29.39 2.29 56.60
CA GLN A 7 -28.03 2.29 56.08
C GLN A 7 -27.79 1.13 55.10
N THR A 8 -28.37 -0.05 55.34
CA THR A 8 -28.30 -1.18 54.40
C THR A 8 -29.04 -0.90 53.10
N SER A 9 -30.17 -0.19 53.14
CA SER A 9 -30.94 0.19 51.94
C SER A 9 -30.15 1.14 51.03
N LYS A 10 -29.57 2.23 51.57
CA LYS A 10 -28.76 3.22 50.81
C LYS A 10 -27.45 2.63 50.28
N GLN A 11 -26.82 1.71 51.02
CA GLN A 11 -25.58 1.06 50.61
C GLN A 11 -25.82 0.00 49.52
N ASN A 12 -26.94 -0.73 49.58
CA ASN A 12 -27.36 -1.66 48.53
C ASN A 12 -27.74 -0.93 47.23
N THR A 13 -28.46 0.19 47.30
CA THR A 13 -28.78 0.98 46.09
C THR A 13 -27.51 1.53 45.44
N LYS A 14 -26.57 2.13 46.19
CA LYS A 14 -25.29 2.60 45.62
C LYS A 14 -24.44 1.48 45.01
N LYS A 15 -24.34 0.31 45.67
CA LYS A 15 -23.65 -0.87 45.11
C LYS A 15 -24.33 -1.42 43.85
N HIS A 16 -25.66 -1.42 43.83
CA HIS A 16 -26.46 -1.91 42.71
C HIS A 16 -26.38 -0.95 41.49
N THR A 17 -26.48 0.35 41.71
CA THR A 17 -26.32 1.37 40.66
C THR A 17 -24.90 1.40 40.12
N GLY A 18 -23.87 1.29 40.98
CA GLY A 18 -22.48 1.18 40.53
C GLY A 18 -22.20 -0.08 39.70
N ARG A 19 -22.75 -1.23 40.08
CA ARG A 19 -22.69 -2.47 39.28
C ARG A 19 -23.44 -2.35 37.96
N LEU A 20 -24.63 -1.74 37.95
CA LEU A 20 -25.40 -1.51 36.73
C LEU A 20 -24.68 -0.58 35.75
N ILE A 21 -24.10 0.52 36.24
CA ILE A 21 -23.31 1.45 35.41
C ILE A 21 -22.08 0.75 34.82
N LEU A 22 -21.40 -0.09 35.61
CA LEU A 22 -20.23 -0.84 35.15
C LEU A 22 -20.60 -1.92 34.12
N VAL A 23 -21.72 -2.62 34.30
CA VAL A 23 -22.26 -3.59 33.34
C VAL A 23 -22.70 -2.90 32.05
N LEU A 24 -23.46 -1.80 32.14
CA LEU A 24 -23.88 -1.01 30.98
C LEU A 24 -22.68 -0.44 30.21
N GLY A 25 -21.69 0.12 30.92
CA GLY A 25 -20.46 0.62 30.32
C GLY A 25 -19.67 -0.49 29.60
N SER A 26 -19.56 -1.68 30.21
CA SER A 26 -18.89 -2.83 29.60
C SER A 26 -19.62 -3.35 28.35
N ALA A 27 -20.95 -3.42 28.39
CA ALA A 27 -21.75 -3.85 27.25
C ALA A 27 -21.61 -2.88 26.05
N ILE A 28 -21.62 -1.57 26.31
CA ILE A 28 -21.41 -0.55 25.27
C ILE A 28 -20.00 -0.67 24.66
N LEU A 29 -18.96 -0.86 25.47
CA LEU A 29 -17.59 -1.06 24.99
C LEU A 29 -17.45 -2.31 24.12
N ILE A 30 -18.11 -3.41 24.49
CA ILE A 30 -18.12 -4.65 23.70
C ILE A 30 -18.80 -4.43 22.35
N VAL A 31 -19.93 -3.73 22.32
CA VAL A 31 -20.63 -3.40 21.07
C VAL A 31 -19.76 -2.49 20.18
N LEU A 32 -19.16 -1.44 20.73
CA LEU A 32 -18.31 -0.52 19.98
C LEU A 32 -17.06 -1.21 19.41
N SER A 33 -16.39 -2.02 20.23
CA SER A 33 -15.21 -2.80 19.78
C SER A 33 -15.58 -3.81 18.69
N SER A 34 -16.73 -4.48 18.80
CA SER A 34 -17.22 -5.40 17.76
C SER A 34 -17.49 -4.69 16.42
N LEU A 35 -18.06 -3.48 16.46
CA LEU A 35 -18.31 -2.69 15.24
C LEU A 35 -17.01 -2.25 14.55
N ILE A 36 -15.99 -1.88 15.32
CA ILE A 36 -14.67 -1.51 14.77
C ILE A 36 -14.01 -2.72 14.10
N VAL A 37 -14.05 -3.89 14.74
CA VAL A 37 -13.49 -5.13 14.17
C VAL A 37 -14.24 -5.53 12.90
N PHE A 38 -15.57 -5.48 12.91
CA PHE A 38 -16.39 -5.86 11.76
C PHE A 38 -16.20 -4.92 10.57
N SER A 39 -16.20 -3.60 10.81
CA SER A 39 -15.95 -2.60 9.76
C SER A 39 -14.52 -2.66 9.19
N GLY A 40 -13.53 -2.92 10.05
CA GLY A 40 -12.15 -3.16 9.64
C GLY A 40 -12.04 -4.40 8.75
N TYR A 41 -12.70 -5.50 9.12
CA TYR A 41 -12.71 -6.74 8.33
C TYR A 41 -13.36 -6.55 6.95
N GLN A 42 -14.51 -5.89 6.88
CA GLN A 42 -15.16 -5.62 5.60
C GLN A 42 -14.30 -4.74 4.67
N THR A 43 -13.63 -3.75 5.24
CA THR A 43 -12.71 -2.88 4.47
C THR A 43 -11.50 -3.67 3.98
N TRP A 44 -10.97 -4.55 4.84
CA TRP A 44 -9.84 -5.42 4.54
C TRP A 44 -10.14 -6.38 3.39
N GLU A 45 -11.30 -7.03 3.41
CA GLU A 45 -11.76 -7.92 2.33
C GLU A 45 -11.90 -7.16 1.01
N LYS A 46 -12.58 -6.01 1.01
CA LYS A 46 -12.75 -5.18 -0.20
C LYS A 46 -11.42 -4.74 -0.81
N GLN A 47 -10.48 -4.27 0.01
CA GLN A 47 -9.13 -3.91 -0.46
C GLN A 47 -8.39 -5.12 -1.04
N THR A 48 -8.55 -6.30 -0.43
CA THR A 48 -7.91 -7.54 -0.89
C THR A 48 -8.46 -7.96 -2.26
N GLU A 49 -9.78 -7.95 -2.42
CA GLU A 49 -10.44 -8.25 -3.71
C GLU A 49 -10.05 -7.26 -4.81
N LEU A 50 -10.00 -5.96 -4.48
CA LEU A 50 -9.58 -4.91 -5.40
C LEU A 50 -8.11 -5.09 -5.80
N THR A 51 -7.23 -5.41 -4.85
CA THR A 51 -5.82 -5.69 -5.11
C THR A 51 -5.63 -6.89 -6.04
N GLN A 52 -6.36 -7.99 -5.81
CA GLN A 52 -6.33 -9.16 -6.70
C GLN A 52 -6.86 -8.84 -8.10
N SER A 53 -7.86 -7.97 -8.20
CA SER A 53 -8.38 -7.51 -9.50
C SER A 53 -7.36 -6.65 -10.25
N PHE A 54 -6.66 -5.77 -9.52
CA PHE A 54 -5.57 -4.98 -10.07
C PHE A 54 -4.41 -5.87 -10.55
N GLU A 55 -4.01 -6.86 -9.75
CA GLU A 55 -2.99 -7.83 -10.12
C GLU A 55 -3.35 -8.58 -11.41
N ARG A 56 -4.57 -9.13 -11.49
CA ARG A 56 -5.08 -9.78 -12.72
C ARG A 56 -5.12 -8.84 -13.93
N CYS A 57 -5.29 -7.54 -13.72
CA CYS A 57 -5.21 -6.57 -14.80
C CYS A 57 -3.77 -6.39 -15.27
N ILE A 58 -2.84 -6.10 -14.34
CA ILE A 58 -1.41 -5.91 -14.62
C ILE A 58 -0.76 -7.14 -15.25
N GLU A 59 -1.19 -8.35 -14.90
CA GLU A 59 -0.70 -9.59 -15.50
C GLU A 59 -0.93 -9.69 -17.02
N LYS A 60 -1.88 -8.93 -17.57
CA LYS A 60 -2.13 -8.86 -19.02
C LYS A 60 -1.14 -7.97 -19.74
N ALA A 61 -0.28 -7.25 -19.02
CA ALA A 61 0.56 -6.25 -19.63
C ALA A 61 1.66 -6.87 -20.51
N PRO A 62 1.93 -6.29 -21.69
CA PRO A 62 2.88 -6.86 -22.64
C PRO A 62 4.32 -6.92 -22.07
N PHE A 63 4.70 -5.96 -21.22
CA PHE A 63 6.03 -5.89 -20.61
C PHE A 63 6.36 -7.06 -19.66
N LYS A 64 5.36 -7.81 -19.18
CA LYS A 64 5.57 -9.03 -18.37
C LYS A 64 6.17 -10.17 -19.19
N ASN A 65 5.98 -10.15 -20.51
CA ASN A 65 6.48 -11.18 -21.42
C ASN A 65 7.90 -10.89 -21.94
N THR A 66 8.41 -9.67 -21.74
CA THR A 66 9.67 -9.18 -22.31
C THR A 66 10.90 -9.45 -21.44
N ALA A 67 10.71 -9.92 -20.19
CA ALA A 67 11.79 -10.16 -19.22
C ALA A 67 12.79 -11.26 -19.62
N ASN A 68 12.62 -11.92 -20.78
CA ASN A 68 13.41 -13.06 -21.22
C ASN A 68 14.30 -12.78 -22.46
N ILE A 69 14.45 -11.52 -22.87
CA ILE A 69 15.08 -11.21 -24.18
C ILE A 69 16.54 -10.75 -24.06
N TYR A 70 16.99 -10.23 -22.92
CA TYR A 70 18.36 -9.69 -22.80
C TYR A 70 19.29 -10.68 -22.09
N ASN A 71 19.54 -11.80 -22.78
CA ASN A 71 20.47 -12.85 -22.35
C ASN A 71 21.84 -12.67 -23.02
N HIS A 72 22.36 -11.44 -23.00
CA HIS A 72 23.73 -11.17 -23.44
C HIS A 72 24.55 -10.74 -22.23
N GLU A 73 25.43 -11.65 -21.77
CA GLU A 73 26.61 -11.28 -21.00
C GLU A 73 27.49 -10.39 -21.88
N GLN A 74 27.21 -9.10 -21.89
CA GLN A 74 28.15 -8.13 -22.43
C GLN A 74 29.28 -8.04 -21.42
N LYS A 75 30.39 -8.70 -21.73
CA LYS A 75 31.59 -8.64 -20.92
C LYS A 75 32.12 -7.21 -20.98
N LEU A 76 31.89 -6.43 -19.91
CA LEU A 76 32.54 -5.14 -19.75
C LEU A 76 34.05 -5.40 -19.66
N GLU A 77 34.81 -4.79 -20.55
CA GLU A 77 36.26 -4.78 -20.43
C GLU A 77 36.65 -3.79 -19.32
N ALA A 78 37.71 -4.10 -18.58
CA ALA A 78 38.14 -3.28 -17.44
C ALA A 78 38.46 -1.83 -17.84
N ALA A 79 38.84 -1.60 -19.11
CA ALA A 79 39.12 -0.28 -19.65
C ALA A 79 37.87 0.61 -19.77
N ASP A 80 36.69 0.01 -19.98
CA ASP A 80 35.44 0.73 -20.22
C ASP A 80 34.64 0.96 -18.93
N LEU A 81 35.03 0.28 -17.84
CA LEU A 81 34.33 0.28 -16.55
C LEU A 81 34.13 1.69 -15.98
N GLN A 82 35.16 2.54 -16.06
CA GLN A 82 35.08 3.91 -15.54
C GLN A 82 34.04 4.72 -16.31
N GLN A 83 34.06 4.65 -17.64
CA GLN A 83 33.09 5.34 -18.49
C GLN A 83 31.66 4.88 -18.18
N HIS A 84 31.44 3.59 -17.95
CA HIS A 84 30.12 3.07 -17.57
C HIS A 84 29.64 3.62 -16.22
N PHE A 85 30.54 3.76 -15.23
CA PHE A 85 30.19 4.38 -13.96
C PHE A 85 29.93 5.88 -14.09
N ASP A 86 30.69 6.58 -14.92
CA ASP A 86 30.49 8.01 -15.17
C ASP A 86 29.11 8.24 -15.81
N GLN A 87 28.74 7.45 -16.82
CA GLN A 87 27.41 7.50 -17.44
C GLN A 87 26.29 7.14 -16.46
N PHE A 88 26.51 6.16 -15.58
CA PHE A 88 25.54 5.80 -14.55
C PHE A 88 25.29 6.98 -13.60
N ASN A 89 26.37 7.60 -13.11
CA ASN A 89 26.30 8.71 -12.18
C ASN A 89 25.65 9.94 -12.83
N GLU A 90 25.99 10.24 -14.09
CA GLU A 90 25.37 11.32 -14.85
C GLU A 90 23.85 11.19 -14.88
N ILE A 91 23.32 10.02 -15.27
CA ILE A 91 21.86 9.81 -15.31
C ILE A 91 21.23 9.82 -13.91
N LEU A 92 21.93 9.28 -12.90
CA LEU A 92 21.44 9.29 -11.52
C LEU A 92 21.35 10.73 -10.98
N ASP A 93 22.37 11.55 -11.21
CA ASP A 93 22.43 12.93 -10.76
C ASP A 93 21.39 13.80 -11.49
N GLU A 94 21.15 13.54 -12.78
CA GLU A 94 20.13 14.25 -13.57
C GLU A 94 18.70 13.87 -13.21
N THR A 95 18.44 12.60 -12.92
CA THR A 95 17.06 12.08 -12.79
C THR A 95 16.65 11.72 -11.36
N GLY A 96 17.60 11.66 -10.43
CA GLY A 96 17.42 11.20 -9.05
C GLY A 96 17.12 9.70 -8.93
N LEU A 97 17.12 8.95 -10.04
CA LEU A 97 16.78 7.53 -10.08
C LEU A 97 17.87 6.71 -10.78
N PRO A 98 18.17 5.49 -10.29
CA PRO A 98 19.20 4.66 -10.90
C PRO A 98 18.76 4.22 -12.32
N PRO A 99 19.61 4.41 -13.35
CA PRO A 99 19.28 3.99 -14.71
C PRO A 99 19.13 2.46 -14.83
N ILE A 100 18.43 2.02 -15.86
CA ILE A 100 18.23 0.61 -16.19
C ILE A 100 19.06 0.23 -17.41
N TRP A 101 19.69 -0.93 -17.36
CA TRP A 101 20.33 -1.53 -18.53
C TRP A 101 19.28 -2.24 -19.40
N ASN A 102 19.07 -1.77 -20.62
CA ASN A 102 18.09 -2.37 -21.55
C ASN A 102 18.66 -3.49 -22.44
N GLY A 103 19.87 -3.97 -22.16
CA GLY A 103 20.59 -4.91 -23.02
C GLY A 103 21.53 -4.26 -24.06
N LYS A 104 21.47 -2.94 -24.22
CA LYS A 104 22.30 -2.17 -25.16
C LYS A 104 22.92 -0.92 -24.52
N GLU A 105 22.17 -0.19 -23.71
CA GLU A 105 22.62 1.04 -23.07
C GLU A 105 21.92 1.27 -21.73
N LEU A 106 22.50 2.15 -20.91
CA LEU A 106 21.85 2.69 -19.72
C LEU A 106 20.80 3.71 -20.17
N ILE A 107 19.58 3.53 -19.68
CA ILE A 107 18.46 4.44 -19.96
C ILE A 107 17.83 4.93 -18.65
N PRO A 108 17.24 6.13 -18.63
CA PRO A 108 16.53 6.65 -17.47
C PRO A 108 15.43 5.69 -16.99
N TRP A 109 15.33 5.52 -15.66
CA TRP A 109 14.37 4.60 -15.05
C TRP A 109 12.92 4.88 -15.46
N LYS A 110 12.53 6.17 -15.49
CA LYS A 110 11.15 6.58 -15.85
C LYS A 110 10.83 6.26 -17.31
N GLU A 111 11.80 6.42 -18.21
CA GLU A 111 11.63 6.09 -19.63
C GLU A 111 11.45 4.58 -19.80
N TYR A 112 12.28 3.77 -19.15
CA TYR A 112 12.17 2.32 -19.21
C TYR A 112 10.80 1.80 -18.71
N HIS A 113 10.27 2.39 -17.64
CA HIS A 113 9.03 1.96 -17.02
C HIS A 113 7.79 2.73 -17.50
N GLN A 114 7.91 3.59 -18.51
CA GLN A 114 6.82 4.44 -18.99
C GLN A 114 5.60 3.63 -19.45
N GLU A 115 5.81 2.56 -20.20
CA GLU A 115 4.71 1.68 -20.65
C GLU A 115 4.04 0.99 -19.46
N SER A 116 4.83 0.58 -18.45
CA SER A 116 4.31 -0.09 -17.28
C SER A 116 3.35 0.80 -16.48
N ILE A 117 3.72 2.06 -16.28
CA ILE A 117 2.87 3.00 -15.53
C ILE A 117 1.64 3.43 -16.33
N GLN A 118 1.74 3.59 -17.65
CA GLN A 118 0.59 3.86 -18.50
C GLN A 118 -0.42 2.70 -18.49
N PHE A 119 0.08 1.46 -18.47
CA PHE A 119 -0.78 0.29 -18.35
C PHE A 119 -1.45 0.22 -16.96
N ALA A 120 -0.71 0.50 -15.89
CA ALA A 120 -1.26 0.59 -14.54
C ALA A 120 -2.35 1.66 -14.43
N GLN A 121 -2.18 2.82 -15.09
CA GLN A 121 -3.21 3.85 -15.16
C GLN A 121 -4.51 3.32 -15.78
N LYS A 122 -4.43 2.58 -16.88
CA LYS A 122 -5.62 1.96 -17.50
C LYS A 122 -6.32 0.99 -16.54
N CYS A 123 -5.54 0.16 -15.83
CA CYS A 123 -6.09 -0.72 -14.80
C CYS A 123 -6.76 0.05 -13.66
N HIS A 124 -6.23 1.20 -13.26
CA HIS A 124 -6.88 2.07 -12.28
C HIS A 124 -8.22 2.60 -12.79
N GLU A 125 -8.26 3.07 -14.03
CA GLU A 125 -9.48 3.58 -14.66
C GLU A 125 -10.56 2.49 -14.78
N GLU A 126 -10.19 1.29 -15.24
CA GLU A 126 -11.09 0.14 -15.38
C GLU A 126 -11.67 -0.33 -14.04
N LEU A 127 -10.86 -0.31 -12.98
CA LEU A 127 -11.24 -0.78 -11.64
C LEU A 127 -11.77 0.34 -10.73
N GLY A 128 -11.78 1.59 -11.20
CA GLY A 128 -12.23 2.75 -10.44
C GLY A 128 -11.31 3.14 -9.26
N ILE A 129 -10.02 2.76 -9.30
CA ILE A 129 -9.02 3.07 -8.27
C ILE A 129 -8.62 4.54 -8.39
N LYS A 130 -8.70 5.30 -7.29
CA LYS A 130 -8.41 6.74 -7.28
C LYS A 130 -7.17 7.09 -6.44
N GLN A 131 -6.93 6.33 -5.38
CA GLN A 131 -5.84 6.50 -4.41
C GLN A 131 -5.20 5.13 -4.14
N PRO A 132 -4.34 4.65 -5.05
CA PRO A 132 -3.75 3.31 -4.97
C PRO A 132 -3.11 2.98 -3.61
N GLN A 133 -2.48 3.96 -2.95
CA GLN A 133 -1.82 3.79 -1.65
C GLN A 133 -2.81 3.55 -0.50
N GLN A 134 -4.08 3.94 -0.66
CA GLN A 134 -5.13 3.73 0.34
C GLN A 134 -6.06 2.57 -0.03
N GLU A 135 -6.17 2.24 -1.32
CA GLU A 135 -7.14 1.27 -1.82
C GLU A 135 -6.51 -0.10 -2.10
N LEU A 136 -5.24 -0.14 -2.47
CA LEU A 136 -4.49 -1.37 -2.75
C LEU A 136 -3.65 -1.81 -1.55
N ARG A 137 -3.23 -3.07 -1.58
CA ARG A 137 -2.40 -3.70 -0.53
C ARG A 137 -1.04 -4.12 -1.06
N GLY A 138 -0.10 -4.31 -0.13
CA GLY A 138 1.20 -4.91 -0.41
C GLY A 138 2.04 -4.10 -1.39
N SER A 139 2.68 -4.78 -2.35
CA SER A 139 3.55 -4.14 -3.35
C SER A 139 2.81 -3.16 -4.25
N TYR A 140 1.51 -3.38 -4.51
CA TYR A 140 0.71 -2.52 -5.38
C TYR A 140 0.26 -1.22 -4.70
N ALA A 141 0.38 -1.12 -3.37
CA ALA A 141 0.16 0.13 -2.64
C ALA A 141 1.37 1.09 -2.70
N LYS A 142 2.47 0.70 -3.35
CA LYS A 142 3.68 1.54 -3.43
C LYS A 142 3.48 2.70 -4.43
N PRO A 143 4.09 3.88 -4.19
CA PRO A 143 3.96 5.05 -5.07
C PRO A 143 4.32 4.79 -6.54
N VAL A 144 5.22 3.84 -6.80
CA VAL A 144 5.61 3.45 -8.17
C VAL A 144 4.43 3.04 -9.05
N TRP A 145 3.35 2.51 -8.46
CA TRP A 145 2.16 2.10 -9.20
C TRP A 145 1.16 3.23 -9.43
N ASP A 146 1.34 4.39 -8.82
CA ASP A 146 0.48 5.55 -8.96
C ASP A 146 1.09 6.57 -9.92
N PRO A 147 0.49 6.79 -11.11
CA PRO A 147 0.97 7.77 -12.09
C PRO A 147 1.03 9.21 -11.55
N LYS A 148 0.29 9.51 -10.48
CA LYS A 148 0.25 10.84 -9.85
C LYS A 148 1.28 11.00 -8.74
N SER A 149 2.01 9.95 -8.39
CA SER A 149 3.04 10.05 -7.36
C SER A 149 4.22 10.92 -7.81
N THR A 150 4.92 11.49 -6.84
CA THR A 150 6.09 12.36 -7.08
C THR A 150 7.21 11.66 -7.84
N ILE A 151 7.29 10.32 -7.77
CA ILE A 151 8.27 9.55 -8.54
C ILE A 151 8.10 9.79 -10.04
N TRP A 152 6.88 10.02 -10.52
CA TRP A 152 6.59 10.21 -11.95
C TRP A 152 6.52 11.67 -12.38
N GLN A 153 6.38 12.60 -11.44
CA GLN A 153 6.37 14.02 -11.76
C GLN A 153 7.78 14.51 -12.12
N PRO A 154 7.92 15.50 -13.01
CA PRO A 154 9.15 16.26 -13.13
C PRO A 154 9.41 17.02 -11.81
N GLU A 155 10.68 17.18 -11.45
CA GLU A 155 11.09 17.99 -10.28
C GLU A 155 10.87 19.50 -10.50
#